data_AF-A0A7J8NLG6-F1
#
_entry.id   AF-A0A7J8NLG6-F1
#
_cell.length_a   1.000
_cell.length_b   1.000
_cell.length_c   1.000
_cell.angle_alpha   90.00
_cell.angle_beta   90.00
_cell.angle_gamma   90.00
#
_symmetry.space_group_name_H-M   'P 1'
#
loop_
_entity.id
_entity.type
_entity.pdbx_description
1 polymer ?
#
loop_
_entity_poly.entity_id
_entity_poly.type
_entity_poly.pdbx_seq_one_letter_code
_entity_poly.pdbx_strand_id
1 'polypeptide(L)'
;MEMLFGGRYVLLLMSLFSIYCGLIYNEFFSVPFHIFGGSAYKCRDVTCSDAKSAGLIKFRDPYPFGVDPSWRGSRSELPFLNSLKMKMSILIGVAQMNLGIVLSYFNARFFRSSLDIRYQFVPQMIFLNSLFGYLSLLIIIKWCTGSQADLYHVMIYMFLSPTDDLGENELFWGQRPLQIVLLLLALVAVPWMLFPKPFILKKLHSERFQGRTYGLLGSSEFDLDVEPDSARDHHEEFNFSEVFVHQMIHSIEFVLGAVSNTASYLRLWALSLAHSELSTVFYEKVLLLAWG
;
A
#
# COMPACT_ATOMS: atom_id res chain seq x y z
N MET A 1 -22.83 -16.72 -21.77
CA MET A 1 -23.95 -16.59 -20.81
C MET A 1 -23.65 -17.30 -19.49
N GLU A 2 -23.13 -18.53 -19.49
CA GLU A 2 -22.83 -19.28 -18.24
C GLU A 2 -21.84 -18.57 -17.30
N MET A 3 -20.73 -18.02 -17.80
CA MET A 3 -19.79 -17.26 -16.97
C MET A 3 -20.43 -16.02 -16.32
N LEU A 4 -21.33 -15.35 -17.04
CA LEU A 4 -22.01 -14.14 -16.58
C LEU A 4 -23.08 -14.46 -15.54
N PHE A 5 -23.80 -15.58 -15.72
CA PHE A 5 -24.78 -16.06 -14.75
C PHE A 5 -24.13 -16.62 -13.48
N GLY A 6 -22.96 -17.27 -13.60
CA GLY A 6 -22.15 -17.70 -12.46
C GLY A 6 -21.58 -16.52 -11.65
N GLY A 7 -21.18 -15.44 -12.33
CA GLY A 7 -20.64 -14.21 -11.72
C GLY A 7 -21.67 -13.18 -11.27
N ARG A 8 -22.97 -13.51 -11.27
CA ARG A 8 -24.06 -12.52 -11.05
C ARG A 8 -23.93 -11.68 -9.78
N TYR A 9 -23.49 -12.28 -8.67
CA TYR A 9 -23.32 -11.56 -7.40
C TYR A 9 -22.09 -10.64 -7.42
N VAL A 10 -21.02 -11.04 -8.13
CA VAL A 10 -19.84 -10.20 -8.32
C VAL A 10 -20.21 -8.97 -9.15
N LEU A 11 -20.96 -9.16 -10.24
CA LEU A 11 -21.43 -8.05 -11.08
C LEU A 11 -22.37 -7.10 -10.33
N LEU A 12 -23.28 -7.63 -9.51
CA LEU A 12 -24.16 -6.82 -8.67
C LEU A 12 -23.37 -6.00 -7.64
N LEU A 13 -22.37 -6.61 -6.99
CA LEU A 13 -21.54 -5.91 -6.02
C LEU A 13 -20.66 -4.83 -6.69
N MET A 14 -20.10 -5.15 -7.86
CA MET A 14 -19.32 -4.19 -8.66
C MET A 14 -20.17 -3.00 -9.10
N SER A 15 -21.43 -3.22 -9.52
CA SER A 15 -22.32 -2.13 -9.93
C SER A 15 -22.72 -1.26 -8.73
N LEU A 16 -23.02 -1.84 -7.58
CA LEU A 16 -23.38 -1.09 -6.37
C LEU A 16 -22.21 -0.22 -5.87
N PHE A 17 -20.99 -0.75 -5.83
CA PHE A 17 -19.82 0.05 -5.47
C PHE A 17 -19.45 1.08 -6.53
N SER A 18 -19.67 0.78 -7.81
CA SER A 18 -19.48 1.76 -8.89
C SER A 18 -20.43 2.94 -8.74
N ILE A 19 -21.71 2.70 -8.42
CA ILE A 19 -22.69 3.76 -8.13
C ILE A 19 -22.25 4.59 -6.92
N TYR A 20 -21.83 3.94 -5.83
CA TYR A 20 -21.33 4.64 -4.64
C TYR A 20 -20.11 5.53 -4.95
N CYS A 21 -19.12 5.01 -5.68
CA CYS A 21 -17.95 5.78 -6.09
C CYS A 21 -18.31 6.92 -7.07
N GLY A 22 -19.27 6.70 -7.98
CA GLY A 22 -19.79 7.73 -8.88
C GLY A 22 -20.44 8.88 -8.11
N LEU A 23 -21.18 8.58 -7.04
CA LEU A 23 -21.74 9.59 -6.14
C LEU A 23 -20.66 10.34 -5.35
N ILE A 24 -19.58 9.68 -4.91
CA ILE A 24 -18.43 10.34 -4.26
C ILE A 24 -17.74 11.31 -5.23
N TYR A 25 -17.49 10.88 -6.48
CA TYR A 25 -16.91 11.77 -7.49
C TYR A 25 -17.89 12.82 -8.00
N ASN A 26 -19.18 12.67 -7.68
CA ASN A 26 -20.28 13.50 -8.16
C ASN A 26 -20.32 13.60 -9.70
N GLU A 27 -20.09 12.46 -10.35
CA GLU A 27 -20.11 12.32 -11.81
C GLU A 27 -21.19 11.31 -12.22
N PHE A 28 -22.19 11.76 -12.99
CA PHE A 28 -23.17 10.87 -13.62
C PHE A 28 -23.28 11.24 -15.10
N PHE A 29 -22.84 10.33 -15.98
CA PHE A 29 -22.72 10.58 -17.43
C PHE A 29 -21.99 11.89 -17.77
N SER A 30 -20.92 12.21 -17.04
CA SER A 30 -20.13 13.46 -17.18
C SER A 30 -20.86 14.75 -16.79
N VAL A 31 -22.06 14.67 -16.19
CA VAL A 31 -22.81 15.83 -15.68
C VAL A 31 -22.72 15.86 -14.15
N PRO A 32 -22.34 17.00 -13.54
CA PRO A 32 -22.30 17.15 -12.10
C PRO A 32 -23.69 17.43 -11.52
N PHE A 33 -23.97 16.94 -10.31
CA PHE A 33 -25.25 17.14 -9.64
C PHE A 33 -25.11 18.00 -8.37
N HIS A 34 -26.08 18.88 -8.13
CA HIS A 34 -26.16 19.72 -6.93
C HIS A 34 -27.07 19.09 -5.84
N ILE A 35 -26.87 17.80 -5.54
CA ILE A 35 -27.80 17.03 -4.67
C ILE A 35 -27.68 17.39 -3.18
N PHE A 36 -26.48 17.71 -2.67
CA PHE A 36 -26.20 17.80 -1.24
C PHE A 36 -25.98 19.23 -0.71
N GLY A 37 -26.25 20.25 -1.52
CA GLY A 37 -26.26 21.65 -1.08
C GLY A 37 -25.63 22.64 -2.07
N GLY A 38 -25.42 23.87 -1.60
CA GLY A 38 -24.70 24.89 -2.37
C GLY A 38 -23.20 24.60 -2.42
N SER A 39 -22.58 24.90 -3.57
CA SER A 39 -21.13 24.77 -3.77
C SER A 39 -20.33 25.62 -2.77
N ALA A 40 -19.19 25.07 -2.33
CA ALA A 40 -18.18 25.72 -1.50
C ALA A 40 -17.36 26.77 -2.27
N TYR A 41 -17.39 26.71 -3.59
CA TYR A 41 -16.65 27.60 -4.47
C TYR A 41 -17.59 28.48 -5.30
N LYS A 42 -17.27 29.77 -5.38
CA LYS A 42 -18.03 30.72 -6.21
C LYS A 42 -17.10 31.50 -7.14
N CYS A 43 -17.66 31.91 -8.26
CA CYS A 43 -17.05 32.91 -9.14
C CYS A 43 -16.98 34.26 -8.42
N ARG A 44 -15.87 34.98 -8.63
CA ARG A 44 -15.67 36.34 -8.12
C ARG A 44 -16.62 37.34 -8.76
N ASP A 45 -16.92 37.14 -10.05
CA ASP A 45 -17.81 37.97 -10.85
C ASP A 45 -19.12 37.27 -11.21
N VAL A 46 -20.18 38.07 -11.37
CA VAL A 46 -21.56 37.66 -11.71
C VAL A 46 -21.64 36.97 -13.09
N THR A 47 -20.70 37.27 -13.99
CA THR A 47 -20.60 36.70 -15.34
C THR A 47 -19.76 35.43 -15.40
N CYS A 48 -19.09 35.02 -14.30
CA CYS A 48 -18.36 33.77 -14.14
C CYS A 48 -17.31 33.44 -15.24
N SER A 49 -16.92 34.45 -16.03
CA SER A 49 -15.84 34.41 -17.02
C SER A 49 -14.52 33.93 -16.40
N ASP A 50 -14.28 34.34 -15.15
CA ASP A 50 -13.05 34.06 -14.40
C ASP A 50 -12.88 32.63 -13.90
N ALA A 51 -13.92 31.79 -13.92
CA ALA A 51 -13.75 30.35 -13.66
C ALA A 51 -12.82 29.67 -14.68
N LYS A 52 -12.73 30.23 -15.89
CA LYS A 52 -11.86 29.75 -16.97
C LYS A 52 -10.46 30.37 -16.94
N SER A 53 -10.30 31.60 -16.43
CA SER A 53 -9.05 32.37 -16.41
C SER A 53 -8.29 32.29 -15.07
N ALA A 54 -8.94 32.59 -13.95
CA ALA A 54 -8.30 32.78 -12.63
C ALA A 54 -8.59 31.66 -11.61
N GLY A 55 -9.59 30.80 -11.87
CA GLY A 55 -10.00 29.71 -10.98
C GLY A 55 -11.05 30.14 -9.94
N LEU A 56 -11.63 29.18 -9.21
CA LEU A 56 -12.70 29.46 -8.25
C LEU A 56 -12.16 29.83 -6.85
N ILE A 57 -12.86 30.72 -6.14
CA ILE A 57 -12.49 31.15 -4.78
C ILE A 57 -13.29 30.32 -3.77
N LYS A 58 -12.60 29.81 -2.74
CA LYS A 58 -13.24 29.11 -1.61
C LYS A 58 -14.04 30.13 -0.78
N PHE A 59 -15.35 30.02 -0.82
CA PHE A 59 -16.28 30.94 -0.14
C PHE A 59 -16.95 30.31 1.07
N ARG A 60 -17.13 28.98 1.07
CA ARG A 60 -17.86 28.24 2.12
C ARG A 60 -17.10 27.00 2.60
N ASP A 61 -17.63 26.40 3.65
CA ASP A 61 -17.21 25.09 4.16
C ASP A 61 -17.27 24.00 3.08
N PRO A 62 -16.46 22.93 3.22
CA PRO A 62 -16.41 21.84 2.24
C PRO A 62 -17.79 21.25 1.95
N TYR A 63 -17.97 20.80 0.71
CA TYR A 63 -19.21 20.15 0.29
C TYR A 63 -19.50 18.92 1.16
N PRO A 64 -20.74 18.73 1.66
CA PRO A 64 -21.02 17.73 2.70
C PRO A 64 -20.75 16.28 2.29
N PHE A 65 -20.89 15.96 0.99
CA PHE A 65 -20.68 14.61 0.48
C PHE A 65 -20.14 14.64 -0.95
N GLY A 66 -18.96 14.07 -1.15
CA GLY A 66 -18.32 13.95 -2.46
C GLY A 66 -17.55 15.20 -2.90
N VAL A 67 -17.19 15.23 -4.18
CA VAL A 67 -16.48 16.35 -4.81
C VAL A 67 -17.47 17.47 -5.16
N ASP A 68 -17.06 18.71 -4.94
CA ASP A 68 -17.91 19.88 -5.22
C ASP A 68 -18.20 19.99 -6.73
N PRO A 69 -19.49 20.05 -7.13
CA PRO A 69 -19.88 20.13 -8.54
C PRO A 69 -19.33 21.35 -9.29
N SER A 70 -18.96 22.43 -8.59
CA SER A 70 -18.41 23.64 -9.23
C SER A 70 -17.02 23.46 -9.84
N TRP A 71 -16.31 22.39 -9.50
CA TRP A 71 -15.00 22.11 -10.11
C TRP A 71 -15.11 21.72 -11.57
N ARG A 72 -16.26 21.17 -11.98
CA ARG A 72 -16.50 20.73 -13.37
C ARG A 72 -16.56 21.93 -14.31
N GLY A 73 -15.70 21.95 -15.33
CA GLY A 73 -15.60 23.06 -16.28
C GLY A 73 -14.66 24.20 -15.88
N SER A 74 -13.94 24.05 -14.75
CA SER A 74 -12.88 24.98 -14.35
C SER A 74 -11.53 24.62 -14.97
N ARG A 75 -10.65 25.61 -15.19
CA ARG A 75 -9.28 25.34 -15.70
C ARG A 75 -8.45 24.47 -14.75
N SER A 76 -8.73 24.56 -13.46
CA SER A 76 -8.04 23.86 -12.37
C SER A 76 -8.61 22.47 -12.05
N GLU A 77 -9.62 22.01 -12.79
CA GLU A 77 -10.27 20.73 -12.54
C GLU A 77 -9.30 19.55 -12.68
N LEU A 78 -8.69 19.43 -13.87
CA LEU A 78 -7.80 18.34 -14.22
C LEU A 78 -6.62 18.22 -13.24
N PRO A 79 -5.86 19.29 -12.91
CA PRO A 79 -4.77 19.18 -11.95
C PRO A 79 -5.25 18.83 -10.54
N PHE A 80 -6.43 19.30 -10.11
CA PHE A 80 -7.01 18.96 -8.81
C PHE A 80 -7.44 17.48 -8.74
N LEU A 81 -8.27 17.03 -9.68
CA LEU A 81 -8.76 15.64 -9.73
C LEU A 81 -7.61 14.65 -9.93
N ASN A 82 -6.61 15.03 -10.72
CA ASN A 82 -5.40 14.23 -10.90
C ASN A 82 -4.66 14.04 -9.56
N SER A 83 -4.39 15.14 -8.84
CA SER A 83 -3.72 15.07 -7.54
C SER A 83 -4.53 14.26 -6.52
N LEU A 84 -5.85 14.46 -6.48
CA LEU A 84 -6.75 13.77 -5.55
C LEU A 84 -6.82 12.27 -5.83
N LYS A 85 -7.10 11.86 -7.07
CA LYS A 85 -7.24 10.45 -7.45
C LYS A 85 -5.92 9.69 -7.28
N MET A 86 -4.78 10.32 -7.61
CA MET A 86 -3.46 9.72 -7.41
C MET A 86 -3.17 9.47 -5.92
N LYS A 87 -3.40 10.46 -5.05
CA LYS A 87 -3.18 10.32 -3.60
C LYS A 87 -4.14 9.30 -2.97
N MET A 88 -5.40 9.28 -3.40
CA MET A 88 -6.40 8.31 -2.94
C MET A 88 -6.02 6.88 -3.34
N SER A 89 -5.50 6.68 -4.54
CA SER A 89 -4.98 5.39 -5.02
C SER A 89 -3.84 4.87 -4.14
N ILE A 90 -2.90 5.74 -3.75
CA ILE A 90 -1.80 5.38 -2.83
C ILE A 90 -2.36 5.01 -1.45
N LEU A 91 -3.28 5.81 -0.89
CA LEU A 91 -3.90 5.55 0.42
C LEU A 91 -4.61 4.18 0.46
N ILE A 92 -5.43 3.90 -0.55
CA ILE A 92 -6.15 2.61 -0.67
C ILE A 92 -5.15 1.47 -0.84
N GLY A 93 -4.12 1.64 -1.68
CA GLY A 93 -3.10 0.62 -1.91
C GLY A 93 -2.34 0.24 -0.64
N VAL A 94 -1.87 1.23 0.12
CA VAL A 94 -1.15 1.00 1.38
C VAL A 94 -2.06 0.37 2.44
N ALA A 95 -3.33 0.76 2.51
CA ALA A 95 -4.31 0.14 3.40
C ALA A 95 -4.56 -1.33 3.04
N GLN A 96 -4.75 -1.64 1.75
CA GLN A 96 -4.95 -3.01 1.26
C GLN A 96 -3.72 -3.91 1.48
N MET A 97 -2.51 -3.39 1.28
CA MET A 97 -1.29 -4.13 1.58
C MET A 97 -1.13 -4.42 3.07
N ASN A 98 -1.37 -3.42 3.93
CA ASN A 98 -1.33 -3.61 5.38
C ASN A 98 -2.35 -4.66 5.82
N LEU A 99 -3.55 -4.65 5.24
CA LEU A 99 -4.54 -5.70 5.47
C LEU A 99 -3.97 -7.09 5.12
N GLY A 100 -3.31 -7.23 3.96
CA GLY A 100 -2.66 -8.49 3.57
C GLY A 100 -1.62 -8.99 4.59
N ILE A 101 -0.75 -8.11 5.10
CA ILE A 101 0.24 -8.45 6.14
C ILE A 101 -0.45 -8.84 7.45
N VAL A 102 -1.56 -8.17 7.80
CA VAL A 102 -2.36 -8.52 8.99
C VAL A 102 -3.03 -9.89 8.84
N LEU A 103 -3.51 -10.27 7.65
CA LEU A 103 -3.98 -11.65 7.41
C LEU A 103 -2.87 -12.69 7.59
N SER A 104 -1.65 -12.39 7.14
CA SER A 104 -0.48 -13.25 7.37
C SER A 104 -0.20 -13.44 8.87
N TYR A 105 -0.37 -12.39 9.68
CA TYR A 105 -0.28 -12.49 11.14
C TYR A 105 -1.33 -13.42 11.74
N PHE A 106 -2.60 -13.31 11.32
CA PHE A 106 -3.65 -14.21 11.79
C PHE A 106 -3.37 -15.66 11.42
N ASN A 107 -2.81 -15.90 10.23
CA ASN A 107 -2.39 -17.23 9.79
C ASN A 107 -1.27 -17.80 10.68
N ALA A 108 -0.21 -17.02 10.93
CA ALA A 108 0.90 -17.44 11.80
C ALA A 108 0.44 -17.69 13.25
N ARG A 109 -0.53 -16.89 13.74
CA ARG A 109 -1.14 -17.09 15.05
C ARG A 109 -1.94 -18.39 15.13
N PHE A 110 -2.67 -18.74 14.07
CA PHE A 110 -3.42 -20.00 13.99
C PHE A 110 -2.49 -21.22 14.06
N PHE A 111 -1.40 -21.21 13.28
CA PHE A 111 -0.40 -22.29 13.28
C PHE A 111 0.56 -22.27 14.49
N ARG A 112 0.42 -21.31 15.41
CA ARG A 112 1.25 -21.12 16.62
C ARG A 112 2.76 -21.00 16.34
N SER A 113 3.16 -20.57 15.14
CA SER A 113 4.57 -20.36 14.79
C SER A 113 5.09 -19.00 15.29
N SER A 114 5.49 -18.95 16.56
CA SER A 114 5.99 -17.71 17.20
C SER A 114 7.23 -17.11 16.52
N LEU A 115 7.99 -17.94 15.79
CA LEU A 115 9.16 -17.51 15.02
C LEU A 115 8.76 -16.67 13.80
N ASP A 116 7.73 -17.07 13.05
CA ASP A 116 7.27 -16.32 11.88
C ASP A 116 6.66 -14.99 12.28
N ILE A 117 5.95 -14.94 13.41
CA ILE A 117 5.40 -13.68 13.93
C ILE A 117 6.53 -12.68 14.22
N ARG A 118 7.60 -13.10 14.90
CA ARG A 118 8.68 -12.19 15.33
C ARG A 118 9.64 -11.81 14.20
N TYR A 119 9.93 -12.73 13.27
CA TYR A 119 10.99 -12.54 12.28
C TYR A 119 10.48 -12.33 10.84
N GLN A 120 9.20 -12.58 10.56
CA GLN A 120 8.60 -12.33 9.25
C GLN A 120 7.56 -11.19 9.34
N PHE A 121 6.57 -11.26 10.24
CA PHE A 121 5.52 -10.24 10.32
C PHE A 121 6.04 -8.88 10.82
N VAL A 122 6.78 -8.85 11.94
CA VAL A 122 7.24 -7.58 12.55
C VAL A 122 8.12 -6.77 11.60
N PRO A 123 9.16 -7.34 10.94
CA PRO A 123 9.99 -6.58 10.01
C PRO A 123 9.21 -6.12 8.77
N GLN A 124 8.31 -6.95 8.24
CA GLN A 124 7.48 -6.59 7.09
C GLN A 124 6.56 -5.40 7.41
N MET A 125 5.96 -5.38 8.59
CA MET A 125 5.12 -4.28 9.04
C MET A 125 5.94 -3.00 9.25
N ILE A 126 7.09 -3.09 9.94
CA ILE A 126 7.97 -1.93 10.18
C ILE A 126 8.45 -1.34 8.85
N PHE A 127 8.90 -2.19 7.91
CA PHE A 127 9.39 -1.74 6.61
C PHE A 127 8.28 -1.04 5.79
N LEU A 128 7.10 -1.65 5.68
CA LEU A 128 6.00 -1.06 4.89
C LEU A 128 5.51 0.27 5.52
N ASN A 129 5.34 0.31 6.85
CA ASN A 129 4.80 1.50 7.52
C ASN A 129 5.84 2.63 7.67
N SER A 130 7.12 2.32 7.77
CA SER A 130 8.17 3.35 7.80
C SER A 130 8.31 4.12 6.48
N LEU A 131 8.13 3.46 5.34
CA LEU A 131 8.24 4.11 4.03
C LEU A 131 6.88 4.63 3.52
N PHE A 132 5.96 3.70 3.25
CA PHE A 132 4.70 4.02 2.60
C PHE A 132 3.60 4.42 3.59
N GLY A 133 3.66 3.91 4.83
CA GLY A 133 2.80 4.41 5.91
C GLY A 133 3.09 5.87 6.25
N TYR A 134 4.37 6.26 6.29
CA TYR A 134 4.75 7.66 6.46
C TYR A 134 4.26 8.55 5.31
N LEU A 135 4.43 8.11 4.05
CA LEU A 135 3.87 8.82 2.90
C LEU A 135 2.34 9.01 3.03
N SER A 136 1.61 7.97 3.41
CA SER A 136 0.17 8.01 3.68
C SER A 136 -0.20 9.04 4.76
N LEU A 137 0.55 9.07 5.88
CA LEU A 137 0.35 10.05 6.94
C LEU A 137 0.61 11.49 6.48
N LEU A 138 1.65 11.72 5.68
CA LEU A 138 1.94 13.04 5.11
C LEU A 138 0.82 13.52 4.18
N ILE A 139 0.20 12.62 3.40
CA ILE A 139 -0.97 12.97 2.57
C ILE A 139 -2.12 13.48 3.44
N ILE A 140 -2.43 12.77 4.53
CA ILE A 140 -3.53 13.11 5.44
C ILE A 140 -3.24 14.44 6.15
N ILE A 141 -2.03 14.63 6.68
CA ILE A 141 -1.62 15.87 7.34
C ILE A 141 -1.68 17.05 6.35
N LYS A 142 -1.24 16.84 5.09
CA LYS A 142 -1.36 17.85 4.04
C LYS A 142 -2.81 18.23 3.77
N TRP A 143 -3.74 17.27 3.77
CA TRP A 143 -5.18 17.54 3.64
C TRP A 143 -5.77 18.29 4.83
N CYS A 144 -5.32 18.01 6.05
CA CYS A 144 -5.79 18.73 7.25
C CYS A 144 -5.24 20.16 7.34
N THR A 145 -3.97 20.37 6.96
CA THR A 145 -3.27 21.66 7.16
C THR A 145 -3.43 22.60 5.96
N GLY A 146 -3.71 22.07 4.76
CA GLY A 146 -3.87 22.87 3.54
C GLY A 146 -2.56 23.45 2.99
N SER A 147 -1.40 22.97 3.44
CA SER A 147 -0.08 23.43 2.99
C SER A 147 0.22 23.01 1.53
N GLN A 148 1.01 23.81 0.81
CA GLN A 148 1.41 23.55 -0.58
C GLN A 148 2.55 22.54 -0.72
N ALA A 149 3.18 22.09 0.37
CA ALA A 149 4.42 21.30 0.37
C ALA A 149 4.44 20.10 -0.61
N ASP A 150 5.52 19.96 -1.38
CA ASP A 150 5.64 18.92 -2.41
C ASP A 150 6.04 17.55 -1.83
N LEU A 151 5.05 16.67 -1.68
CA LEU A 151 5.22 15.36 -1.05
C LEU A 151 6.25 14.45 -1.74
N TYR A 152 6.37 14.53 -3.06
CA TYR A 152 7.33 13.73 -3.82
C TYR A 152 8.77 14.14 -3.53
N HIS A 153 9.03 15.45 -3.45
CA HIS A 153 10.34 15.97 -3.07
C HIS A 153 10.71 15.50 -1.66
N VAL A 154 9.79 15.60 -0.70
CA VAL A 154 10.00 15.12 0.68
C VAL A 154 10.38 13.63 0.70
N MET A 155 9.73 12.79 -0.13
CA MET A 155 10.01 11.35 -0.19
C MET A 155 11.34 11.03 -0.88
N ILE A 156 11.72 11.74 -1.94
CA ILE A 156 13.01 11.52 -2.63
C ILE A 156 14.17 11.97 -1.74
N TYR A 157 14.06 13.15 -1.13
CA TYR A 157 15.11 13.67 -0.24
C TYR A 157 15.25 12.85 1.05
N MET A 158 14.22 12.10 1.45
CA MET A 158 14.31 11.10 2.54
C MET A 158 15.44 10.10 2.34
N PHE A 159 15.63 9.62 1.11
CA PHE A 159 16.60 8.59 0.79
C PHE A 159 17.93 9.16 0.29
N LEU A 160 17.88 10.29 -0.42
CA LEU A 160 19.06 10.85 -1.08
C LEU A 160 19.88 11.77 -0.16
N SER A 161 19.24 12.52 0.73
CA SER A 161 19.93 13.48 1.63
C SER A 161 19.10 13.75 2.90
N PRO A 162 19.11 12.83 3.88
CA PRO A 162 18.24 12.89 5.06
C PRO A 162 18.56 14.03 6.05
N THR A 163 19.67 14.75 5.86
CA THR A 163 20.15 15.81 6.76
C THR A 163 20.02 17.22 6.20
N ASP A 164 19.47 17.39 4.99
CA ASP A 164 19.36 18.72 4.40
C ASP A 164 18.15 19.49 4.94
N ASP A 165 18.24 20.83 4.93
CA ASP A 165 17.23 21.71 5.49
C ASP A 165 16.03 21.81 4.53
N LEU A 166 14.86 21.30 4.92
CA LEU A 166 13.69 21.27 4.04
C LEU A 166 13.04 22.65 3.83
N GLY A 167 13.56 23.73 4.44
CA GLY A 167 13.13 25.10 4.19
C GLY A 167 11.61 25.28 4.27
N GLU A 168 11.00 25.80 3.20
CA GLU A 168 9.54 26.04 3.10
C GLU A 168 8.68 24.76 3.01
N ASN A 169 9.29 23.56 2.98
CA ASN A 169 8.59 22.28 2.90
C ASN A 169 8.47 21.52 4.25
N GLU A 170 8.79 22.15 5.38
CA GLU A 170 8.51 21.56 6.70
C GLU A 170 6.99 21.50 6.95
N LEU A 171 6.44 20.29 6.91
CA LEU A 171 5.00 20.06 7.08
C LEU A 171 4.62 20.02 8.56
N PHE A 172 5.55 19.66 9.44
CA PHE A 172 5.33 19.61 10.89
C PHE A 172 6.63 19.84 11.69
N TRP A 173 6.48 20.32 12.92
CA TRP A 173 7.59 20.48 13.85
C TRP A 173 8.18 19.11 14.22
N GLY A 174 9.48 18.90 13.97
CA GLY A 174 10.15 17.62 14.23
C GLY A 174 10.16 16.61 13.08
N GLN A 175 9.96 17.07 11.84
CA GLN A 175 10.00 16.21 10.65
C GLN A 175 11.35 15.49 10.44
N ARG A 176 12.47 16.20 10.65
CA ARG A 176 13.82 15.66 10.47
C ARG A 176 14.14 14.47 11.37
N PRO A 177 14.01 14.56 12.71
CA PRO A 177 14.33 13.42 13.59
C PRO A 177 13.43 12.23 13.31
N LEU A 178 12.14 12.46 13.00
CA LEU A 178 11.22 11.38 12.64
C LEU A 178 11.68 10.67 11.37
N GLN A 179 12.02 11.42 10.32
CA GLN A 179 12.45 10.87 9.04
C GLN A 179 13.73 10.04 9.16
N ILE A 180 14.71 10.49 9.94
CA ILE A 180 15.95 9.75 10.21
C ILE A 180 15.65 8.45 11.00
N VAL A 181 14.80 8.51 12.02
CA VAL A 181 14.42 7.33 12.81
C VAL A 181 13.70 6.30 11.94
N LEU A 182 12.76 6.73 11.09
CA LEU A 182 12.03 5.85 10.19
C LEU A 182 12.95 5.20 9.15
N LEU A 183 13.89 5.95 8.58
CA LEU A 183 14.88 5.42 7.64
C LEU A 183 15.78 4.38 8.31
N LEU A 184 16.24 4.64 9.54
CA LEU A 184 17.07 3.69 10.30
C LEU A 184 16.29 2.41 10.61
N LEU A 185 15.03 2.53 11.05
CA LEU A 185 14.14 1.38 11.27
C LEU A 185 13.94 0.56 9.98
N ALA A 186 13.75 1.21 8.83
CA ALA A 186 13.63 0.55 7.55
C ALA A 186 14.91 -0.21 7.17
N LEU A 187 16.08 0.39 7.39
CA LEU A 187 17.38 -0.23 7.08
C LEU A 187 17.66 -1.42 8.01
N VAL A 188 17.36 -1.32 9.30
CA VAL A 188 17.52 -2.42 10.27
C VAL A 188 16.53 -3.56 10.04
N ALA A 189 15.32 -3.26 9.54
CA ALA A 189 14.31 -4.28 9.25
C ALA A 189 14.77 -5.31 8.20
N VAL A 190 15.62 -4.92 7.23
CA VAL A 190 16.11 -5.82 6.17
C VAL A 190 17.04 -6.91 6.74
N PRO A 191 18.13 -6.60 7.48
CA PRO A 191 18.93 -7.62 8.17
C PRO A 191 18.13 -8.43 9.19
N TRP A 192 17.17 -7.79 9.89
CA TRP A 192 16.34 -8.46 10.88
C TRP A 192 15.48 -9.57 10.28
N MET A 193 15.07 -9.47 9.02
CA MET A 193 14.32 -10.54 8.34
C MET A 193 15.24 -11.64 7.78
N LEU A 194 16.48 -11.31 7.42
CA LEU A 194 17.40 -12.21 6.72
C LEU A 194 18.09 -13.21 7.67
N PHE A 195 18.67 -12.74 8.77
CA PHE A 195 19.57 -13.53 9.62
C PHE A 195 18.88 -14.40 10.68
N PRO A 196 17.84 -13.94 11.40
CA PRO A 196 17.39 -14.68 12.59
C PRO A 196 16.73 -16.03 12.27
N LYS A 197 15.93 -16.13 11.20
CA LYS A 197 15.20 -17.35 10.84
C LYS A 197 16.13 -18.53 10.48
N PRO A 198 17.14 -18.39 9.59
CA PRO A 198 18.07 -19.49 9.29
C PRO A 198 18.95 -19.86 10.49
N PHE A 199 19.37 -18.87 11.30
CA PHE A 199 20.23 -19.14 12.46
C PHE A 199 19.48 -19.84 13.61
N ILE A 200 18.23 -19.49 13.85
CA ILE A 200 17.40 -20.15 14.87
C ILE A 200 17.03 -21.57 14.42
N LEU A 201 16.76 -21.79 13.13
CA LEU A 201 16.49 -23.12 12.61
C LEU A 201 17.75 -24.01 12.66
N LYS A 202 18.94 -23.45 12.37
CA LYS A 202 20.23 -24.14 12.58
C LYS A 202 20.44 -24.54 14.05
N LYS A 203 20.14 -23.64 15.00
CA LYS A 203 20.29 -23.92 16.43
C LYS A 203 19.31 -24.98 16.92
N LEU A 204 18.04 -24.89 16.52
CA LEU A 204 17.01 -25.87 16.86
C LEU A 204 17.32 -27.26 16.28
N HIS A 205 17.87 -27.31 15.07
CA HIS A 205 18.28 -28.55 14.43
C HIS A 205 19.52 -29.15 15.10
N SER A 206 20.52 -28.33 15.48
CA SER A 206 21.69 -28.78 16.25
C SER A 206 21.31 -29.37 17.62
N GLU A 207 20.34 -28.76 18.31
CA GLU A 207 19.83 -29.27 19.59
C GLU A 207 19.01 -30.56 19.41
N ARG A 208 18.22 -30.67 18.33
CA ARG A 208 17.44 -31.88 18.02
C ARG A 208 18.31 -33.04 17.53
N PHE A 209 19.43 -32.76 16.85
CA PHE A 209 20.45 -33.75 16.48
C PHE A 209 21.28 -34.17 17.70
N GLN A 210 21.73 -33.24 18.55
CA GLN A 210 22.41 -33.59 19.79
C GLN A 210 21.53 -34.41 20.73
N GLY A 211 20.23 -34.11 20.86
CA GLY A 211 19.30 -34.91 21.65
C GLY A 211 19.15 -36.36 21.18
N ARG A 212 19.31 -36.62 19.87
CA ARG A 212 19.32 -37.97 19.28
C ARG A 212 20.64 -38.70 19.52
N THR A 213 21.77 -37.98 19.49
CA THR A 213 23.09 -38.54 19.85
C THR A 213 23.20 -38.87 21.35
N TYR A 214 22.62 -38.06 22.24
CA TYR A 214 22.64 -38.33 23.68
C TYR A 214 21.66 -39.44 24.11
N GLY A 215 20.55 -39.67 23.38
CA GLY A 215 19.66 -40.81 23.62
C GLY A 215 20.29 -42.17 23.28
N LEU A 216 21.25 -42.21 22.36
CA LEU A 216 22.01 -43.41 22.01
C LEU A 216 23.10 -43.74 23.06
N LEU A 217 23.62 -42.73 23.76
CA LEU A 217 24.68 -42.89 24.77
C LEU A 217 24.17 -43.22 26.18
N GLY A 218 22.85 -43.31 26.38
CA GLY A 218 22.21 -43.51 27.68
C GLY A 218 21.73 -44.93 28.02
N SER A 219 21.83 -45.89 27.09
CA SER A 219 21.53 -47.30 27.36
C SER A 219 22.76 -48.16 27.08
N SER A 220 23.69 -48.15 28.02
CA SER A 220 24.79 -49.12 28.09
C SER A 220 24.52 -50.11 29.21
N GLU A 221 23.69 -51.12 28.94
CA GLU A 221 23.78 -52.43 29.56
C GLU A 221 23.25 -53.50 28.57
N PHE A 222 24.21 -54.15 27.91
CA PHE A 222 24.24 -55.58 27.53
C PHE A 222 23.05 -56.19 26.78
N ASP A 223 23.19 -56.40 25.45
CA ASP A 223 22.99 -57.73 24.87
C ASP A 223 23.69 -57.88 23.51
N LEU A 224 24.22 -59.09 23.30
CA LEU A 224 25.03 -59.55 22.16
C LEU A 224 24.17 -59.92 20.94
N ASP A 225 24.83 -59.93 19.78
CA ASP A 225 24.45 -60.50 18.48
C ASP A 225 23.46 -59.72 17.60
N VAL A 226 23.97 -59.01 16.57
CA VAL A 226 23.57 -59.08 15.14
C VAL A 226 24.63 -58.34 14.28
N GLU A 227 25.21 -59.04 13.29
CA GLU A 227 26.16 -58.54 12.27
C GLU A 227 25.42 -57.79 11.11
N PRO A 228 26.09 -57.22 10.08
CA PRO A 228 25.99 -55.81 9.74
C PRO A 228 25.33 -55.58 8.37
N ASP A 229 24.16 -54.94 8.29
CA ASP A 229 23.78 -54.28 7.02
C ASP A 229 22.61 -53.30 7.19
N SER A 230 22.65 -52.25 6.37
CA SER A 230 21.49 -51.43 6.01
C SER A 230 20.86 -50.53 7.09
N ALA A 231 21.59 -49.48 7.48
CA ALA A 231 20.96 -48.19 7.82
C ALA A 231 21.94 -47.03 7.57
N ARG A 232 22.34 -46.85 6.31
CA ARG A 232 22.62 -45.51 5.77
C ARG A 232 21.30 -44.74 5.72
N ASP A 233 20.73 -44.48 6.89
CA ASP A 233 19.50 -43.71 7.00
C ASP A 233 19.90 -42.24 6.88
N HIS A 234 19.80 -41.76 5.64
CA HIS A 234 19.73 -40.37 5.23
C HIS A 234 20.22 -39.35 6.27
N HIS A 235 21.50 -38.99 6.14
CA HIS A 235 21.92 -37.61 6.37
C HIS A 235 21.04 -36.71 5.47
N GLU A 236 19.81 -36.38 5.90
CA GLU A 236 19.24 -35.08 5.57
C GLU A 236 20.13 -34.07 6.29
N GLU A 237 21.30 -33.79 5.69
CA GLU A 237 22.03 -32.57 5.98
C GLU A 237 21.00 -31.46 5.87
N PHE A 238 20.64 -30.88 7.01
CA PHE A 238 19.90 -29.65 7.04
C PHE A 238 20.68 -28.65 6.20
N ASN A 239 20.22 -28.46 4.97
CA ASN A 239 20.86 -27.60 3.99
C ASN A 239 20.62 -26.16 4.43
N PHE A 240 21.41 -25.73 5.40
CA PHE A 240 21.45 -24.37 5.90
C PHE A 240 21.62 -23.38 4.74
N SER A 241 22.39 -23.79 3.73
CA SER A 241 22.53 -23.07 2.45
C SER A 241 21.19 -22.87 1.74
N GLU A 242 20.37 -23.92 1.61
CA GLU A 242 19.06 -23.85 0.93
C GLU A 242 18.07 -22.98 1.69
N VAL A 243 17.97 -23.15 3.02
CA VAL A 243 17.10 -22.30 3.87
C VAL A 243 17.55 -20.84 3.81
N PHE A 244 18.86 -20.60 3.83
CA PHE A 244 19.41 -19.24 3.73
C PHE A 244 19.11 -18.60 2.37
N VAL A 245 19.31 -19.33 1.26
CA VAL A 245 18.99 -18.85 -0.09
C VAL A 245 17.51 -18.56 -0.25
N HIS A 246 16.63 -19.46 0.21
CA HIS A 246 15.18 -19.24 0.13
C HIS A 246 14.74 -18.00 0.94
N GLN A 247 15.27 -17.83 2.16
CA GLN A 247 14.98 -16.66 2.98
C GLN A 247 15.53 -15.37 2.37
N MET A 248 16.70 -15.42 1.72
CA MET A 248 17.27 -14.28 1.01
C MET A 248 16.40 -13.87 -0.18
N ILE A 249 15.95 -14.83 -1.00
CA ILE A 249 15.03 -14.56 -2.12
C ILE A 249 13.75 -13.94 -1.60
N HIS A 250 13.12 -14.52 -0.58
CA HIS A 250 11.90 -13.98 0.02
C HIS A 250 12.09 -12.56 0.57
N SER A 251 13.26 -12.26 1.14
CA SER A 251 13.58 -10.91 1.60
C SER A 251 13.66 -9.90 0.46
N ILE A 252 14.36 -10.26 -0.62
CA ILE A 252 14.53 -9.40 -1.80
C ILE A 252 13.19 -9.20 -2.51
N GLU A 253 12.44 -10.28 -2.70
CA GLU A 253 11.10 -10.26 -3.28
C GLU A 253 10.16 -9.37 -2.48
N PHE A 254 10.18 -9.45 -1.15
CA PHE A 254 9.35 -8.61 -0.30
C PHE A 254 9.71 -7.12 -0.44
N VAL A 255 10.99 -6.76 -0.36
CA VAL A 255 11.44 -5.35 -0.42
C VAL A 255 11.13 -4.74 -1.79
N LEU A 256 11.51 -5.43 -2.88
CA LEU A 256 11.24 -4.96 -4.24
C LEU A 256 9.73 -5.01 -4.57
N GLY A 257 9.05 -6.05 -4.10
CA GLY A 257 7.62 -6.23 -4.26
C GLY A 257 6.80 -5.16 -3.55
N ALA A 258 7.19 -4.73 -2.34
CA ALA A 258 6.50 -3.66 -1.61
C ALA A 258 6.54 -2.34 -2.39
N VAL A 259 7.69 -1.98 -2.97
CA VAL A 259 7.83 -0.77 -3.79
C VAL A 259 7.06 -0.90 -5.11
N SER A 260 7.27 -2.01 -5.82
CA SER A 260 6.64 -2.28 -7.12
C SER A 260 5.11 -2.32 -7.02
N ASN A 261 4.58 -3.04 -6.03
CA ASN A 261 3.15 -3.15 -5.82
C ASN A 261 2.54 -1.77 -5.47
N THR A 262 3.25 -0.93 -4.72
CA THR A 262 2.73 0.39 -4.31
C THR A 262 2.64 1.31 -5.52
N ALA A 263 3.64 1.29 -6.39
CA ALA A 263 3.60 1.99 -7.67
C ALA A 263 2.51 1.43 -8.60
N SER A 264 2.28 0.12 -8.61
CA SER A 264 1.25 -0.53 -9.44
C SER A 264 -0.17 -0.06 -9.10
N TYR A 265 -0.44 0.33 -7.85
CA TYR A 265 -1.74 0.88 -7.45
C TYR A 265 -2.10 2.19 -8.17
N LEU A 266 -1.12 2.93 -8.70
CA LEU A 266 -1.36 4.11 -9.56
C LEU A 266 -2.22 3.79 -10.79
N ARG A 267 -2.36 2.51 -11.15
CA ARG A 267 -3.32 2.04 -12.16
C ARG A 267 -4.77 2.40 -11.81
N LEU A 268 -5.16 2.37 -10.53
CA LEU A 268 -6.50 2.77 -10.10
C LEU A 268 -6.78 4.22 -10.49
N TRP A 269 -5.80 5.09 -10.29
CA TRP A 269 -5.86 6.48 -10.72
C TRP A 269 -5.92 6.60 -12.24
N ALA A 270 -4.97 5.99 -12.96
CA ALA A 270 -4.88 6.11 -14.42
C ALA A 270 -6.16 5.63 -15.12
N LEU A 271 -6.71 4.49 -14.69
CA LEU A 271 -7.95 3.95 -15.25
C LEU A 271 -9.16 4.81 -14.90
N SER A 272 -9.26 5.30 -13.66
CA SER A 272 -10.36 6.20 -13.23
C SER A 272 -10.32 7.56 -13.95
N LEU A 273 -9.13 8.07 -14.25
CA LEU A 273 -8.96 9.30 -15.01
C LEU A 273 -9.34 9.07 -16.48
N ALA A 274 -8.80 8.03 -17.12
CA ALA A 274 -9.11 7.69 -18.50
C ALA A 274 -10.61 7.46 -18.72
N HIS A 275 -11.28 6.80 -17.77
CA HIS A 275 -12.73 6.58 -17.84
C HIS A 275 -13.52 7.90 -17.79
N SER A 276 -13.19 8.80 -16.87
CA SER A 276 -13.86 10.10 -16.73
C SER A 276 -13.64 10.99 -17.97
N GLU A 277 -12.42 11.04 -18.52
CA GLU A 277 -12.11 11.79 -19.74
C GLU A 277 -12.85 11.22 -20.96
N LEU A 278 -12.83 9.88 -21.13
CA LEU A 278 -13.53 9.23 -22.23
C LEU A 278 -15.05 9.48 -22.17
N SER A 279 -15.64 9.42 -20.97
CA SER A 279 -17.06 9.73 -20.77
C SER A 279 -17.39 11.18 -21.11
N THR A 280 -16.49 12.11 -20.80
CA THR A 280 -16.64 13.54 -21.15
C THR A 280 -16.60 13.75 -22.66
N VAL A 281 -15.60 13.19 -23.34
CA VAL A 281 -15.48 13.28 -24.80
C VAL A 281 -16.66 12.61 -25.48
N PHE A 282 -17.14 11.47 -24.99
CA PHE A 282 -18.32 10.82 -25.52
C PHE A 282 -19.58 11.69 -25.39
N TYR A 283 -19.78 12.30 -24.22
CA TYR A 283 -20.89 13.22 -23.98
C TYR A 283 -20.84 14.43 -24.94
N GLU A 284 -19.67 15.05 -25.07
CA GLU A 284 -19.48 16.21 -25.96
C GLU A 284 -19.65 15.86 -27.44
N LYS A 285 -19.08 14.73 -27.88
CA LYS A 285 -19.01 14.40 -29.31
C LYS A 285 -20.24 13.68 -29.84
N VAL A 286 -21.04 13.05 -28.98
CA VAL A 286 -22.23 12.31 -29.40
C VAL A 286 -23.50 13.03 -28.97
N LEU A 287 -23.66 13.31 -27.68
CA LEU A 287 -24.93 13.87 -27.16
C LEU A 287 -25.11 15.35 -27.49
N LEU A 288 -24.08 16.19 -27.30
CA LEU A 288 -24.19 17.61 -27.62
C LEU A 288 -24.28 17.86 -29.13
N LEU A 289 -23.54 17.09 -29.93
CA LEU A 289 -23.62 17.18 -31.39
C LEU A 289 -24.93 16.64 -31.97
N ALA A 290 -25.55 15.65 -31.33
CA ALA A 290 -26.87 15.14 -31.76
C ALA A 290 -28.04 16.06 -31.37
N TRP A 291 -27.84 16.93 -30.37
CA TRP A 291 -28.83 17.93 -29.96
C TRP A 291 -28.64 19.29 -30.67
N GLY A 292 -27.59 19.43 -31.48
CA GLY A 292 -27.27 20.61 -32.28
C GLY A 292 -27.83 20.54 -33.69
#